data_AF-A0A8T5AU05-F1
#
_entry.id   AF-A0A8T5AU05-F1
#
_cell.length_a   1.000
_cell.length_b   1.000
_cell.length_c   1.000
_cell.angle_alpha   90.00
_cell.angle_beta   90.00
_cell.angle_gamma   90.00
#
_symmetry.space_group_name_H-M   'P 1'
#
loop_
_entity.id
_entity.type
_entity.pdbx_description
1 polymer ?
#
loop_
_entity_poly.entity_id
_entity_poly.type
_entity_poly.pdbx_seq_one_letter_code
_entity_poly.pdbx_strand_id
1 'polypeptide(L)' 'MIPKVIREYAGIKAGDEVIMEVREGEVIIRSGVDPKEFIESFCLVPGKKLTKKIDLKGLSEREAEERFALR' A
#
# COMPACT_ATOMS: atom_id res chain seq x y z
N MET A 1 1.35 22.02 -5.92
CA MET A 1 1.05 21.32 -7.19
C MET A 1 1.86 20.01 -7.18
N ILE A 2 1.21 18.85 -7.34
CA ILE A 2 1.92 17.57 -7.44
C ILE A 2 2.55 17.48 -8.85
N PRO A 3 3.87 17.23 -8.98
CA PRO A 3 4.52 17.07 -10.28
C PRO A 3 3.87 15.97 -11.12
N LYS A 4 3.82 16.18 -12.44
CA LYS A 4 3.19 15.23 -13.38
C LYS A 4 3.77 13.82 -13.26
N VAL A 5 5.09 13.71 -13.10
CA VAL A 5 5.81 12.43 -12.95
C VAL A 5 5.36 11.66 -11.71
N ILE A 6 5.21 12.34 -10.57
CA ILE A 6 4.73 11.73 -9.32
C ILE A 6 3.26 11.32 -9.47
N ARG A 7 2.46 12.15 -10.11
CA ARG A 7 1.04 11.88 -10.35
C ARG A 7 0.84 10.63 -11.21
N GLU A 8 1.62 10.46 -12.28
CA GLU A 8 1.58 9.28 -13.14
C GLU A 8 2.09 8.03 -12.42
N TYR A 9 3.18 8.14 -11.64
CA TYR A 9 3.71 7.03 -10.85
C TYR A 9 2.73 6.56 -9.76
N ALA A 10 2.07 7.50 -9.08
CA ALA A 10 1.08 7.21 -8.05
C ALA A 10 -0.31 6.85 -8.60
N GLY A 11 -0.50 6.89 -9.94
CA GLY A 11 -1.78 6.58 -10.58
C GLY A 11 -2.91 7.58 -10.31
N ILE A 12 -2.59 8.78 -9.82
CA ILE A 12 -3.59 9.80 -9.43
C ILE A 12 -4.04 10.57 -10.67
N LYS A 13 -5.34 10.70 -10.90
CA LYS A 13 -5.92 11.53 -11.96
C LYS A 13 -6.51 12.82 -11.38
N ALA A 14 -6.75 13.79 -12.26
CA ALA A 14 -7.43 15.01 -11.85
C ALA A 14 -8.87 14.68 -11.46
N GLY A 15 -9.23 14.97 -10.20
CA GLY A 15 -10.55 14.64 -9.63
C GLY A 15 -10.56 13.42 -8.71
N ASP A 16 -9.45 12.68 -8.59
CA ASP A 16 -9.36 11.54 -7.68
C ASP A 16 -9.24 11.98 -6.22
N GLU A 17 -9.86 11.21 -5.33
CA GLU A 17 -9.65 11.35 -3.88
C GLU A 17 -8.32 10.71 -3.48
N VAL A 18 -7.54 11.42 -2.67
CA VAL A 18 -6.24 10.98 -2.18
C VAL A 18 -6.22 10.99 -0.67
N ILE A 19 -5.55 9.99 -0.09
CA ILE A 19 -5.30 9.93 1.35
C ILE A 19 -3.96 10.60 1.60
N MET A 20 -3.95 11.63 2.44
CA MET A 20 -2.75 12.33 2.88
C MET A 20 -2.48 12.02 4.34
N GLU A 21 -1.37 11.36 4.63
CA GLU A 21 -0.92 11.08 6.00
C GLU A 21 0.36 11.86 6.29
N VAL A 22 0.46 12.41 7.50
CA VAL A 22 1.71 13.02 7.99
C VAL A 22 2.37 12.04 8.93
N ARG A 23 3.59 11.60 8.61
CA ARG A 23 4.41 10.73 9.47
C ARG A 23 5.80 11.32 9.59
N GLU A 24 6.24 11.58 10.83
CA GLU A 24 7.62 12.01 11.13
C GLU A 24 8.11 13.26 10.35
N GLY A 25 7.18 14.13 9.94
CA GLY A 25 7.48 15.33 9.14
C GLY A 25 7.43 15.12 7.62
N GLU A 26 7.15 13.91 7.16
CA GLU A 26 6.89 13.59 5.75
C GLU A 26 5.40 13.53 5.45
N VAL A 27 5.02 13.96 4.24
CA VAL A 27 3.65 13.87 3.72
C VAL A 27 3.58 12.69 2.76
N ILE A 28 2.87 11.65 3.17
CA ILE A 28 2.61 10.46 2.34
C ILE A 28 1.30 10.70 1.60
N ILE A 29 1.35 10.65 0.27
CA ILE A 29 0.18 10.76 -0.60
C ILE A 29 -0.08 9.39 -1.22
N ARG A 30 -1.28 8.85 -1.01
CA ARG A 30 -1.74 7.59 -1.60
C ARG A 30 -2.99 7.83 -2.42
N SER A 31 -3.13 7.13 -3.54
CA SER A 31 -4.43 7.02 -4.22
C SER A 31 -5.44 6.43 -3.23
N GLY A 32 -6.63 7.02 -3.13
CA GLY A 32 -7.71 6.42 -2.34
C GLY A 32 -7.95 4.99 -2.83
N VAL A 33 -7.96 4.03 -1.92
CA VAL A 33 -8.40 2.66 -2.23
C VAL A 33 -9.92 2.69 -2.26
N ASP A 34 -10.55 2.19 -3.34
CA ASP A 34 -12.01 2.05 -3.37
C ASP A 34 -12.42 1.19 -2.16
N PRO A 35 -13.26 1.70 -1.24
CA PRO A 35 -13.72 0.93 -0.09
C PRO A 35 -14.31 -0.43 -0.49
N LYS A 36 -14.92 -0.56 -1.67
CA LYS A 36 -15.43 -1.83 -2.21
C LYS A 36 -14.30 -2.79 -2.56
N GLU A 37 -13.28 -2.35 -3.28
CA GLU A 37 -12.11 -3.19 -3.61
C GLU A 37 -11.36 -3.63 -2.36
N PHE A 38 -11.26 -2.75 -1.35
CA PHE A 38 -10.68 -3.11 -0.05
C PHE A 38 -11.50 -4.20 0.63
N ILE A 39 -12.83 -4.03 0.73
CA ILE A 39 -13.71 -5.01 1.35
C ILE A 39 -13.67 -6.34 0.58
N GLU A 40 -13.70 -6.32 -0.75
CA GLU A 40 -13.63 -7.52 -1.57
C GLU A 40 -12.29 -8.26 -1.37
N SER A 41 -11.16 -7.56 -1.43
CA SER A 41 -9.85 -8.17 -1.21
C SER A 41 -9.69 -8.73 0.21
N PHE A 42 -10.19 -8.02 1.22
CA PHE A 42 -10.18 -8.47 2.62
C PHE A 42 -11.11 -9.67 2.84
N CYS A 43 -12.32 -9.63 2.27
CA CYS A 43 -13.31 -10.71 2.35
C CYS A 43 -12.99 -11.91 1.44
N LEU A 44 -11.97 -11.85 0.59
CA LEU A 44 -11.43 -13.00 -0.16
C LEU A 44 -10.38 -13.80 0.65
N VAL A 45 -9.84 -13.23 1.72
CA VAL A 45 -8.94 -13.92 2.67
C VAL A 45 -9.56 -15.14 3.40
N PRO A 46 -10.87 -15.25 3.71
CA PRO A 46 -11.41 -16.37 4.49
C PRO A 46 -11.35 -17.73 3.76
N GLY A 47 -11.07 -17.76 2.46
CA GLY A 47 -10.96 -19.01 1.68
C GLY A 47 -9.63 -19.73 1.81
N LYS A 48 -8.54 -19.04 2.19
CA LYS A 48 -7.20 -19.63 2.31
C LYS A 48 -6.80 -19.74 3.76
N LYS A 49 -7.33 -20.77 4.44
CA LYS A 49 -6.82 -21.15 5.77
C LYS A 49 -5.31 -21.33 5.68
N LEU A 50 -4.61 -20.85 6.71
CA LEU A 50 -3.17 -21.04 6.88
C LEU A 50 -2.88 -22.52 7.15
N THR A 51 -2.77 -23.30 6.07
CA THR A 51 -2.48 -24.75 6.11
C THR A 51 -1.01 -25.04 6.44
N LYS A 52 -0.14 -24.03 6.34
CA LYS A 52 1.27 -24.09 6.68
C LYS A 52 1.63 -22.98 7.65
N LYS A 53 2.54 -23.27 8.58
CA LYS A 53 3.09 -22.27 9.50
C LYS A 53 3.83 -21.21 8.68
N ILE A 54 3.47 -19.93 8.88
CA ILE A 54 4.20 -18.82 8.27
C ILE A 54 5.60 -18.77 8.86
N ASP A 55 6.61 -18.68 7.99
CA ASP A 55 7.94 -18.28 8.40
C ASP A 55 7.97 -16.77 8.65
N LEU A 56 7.91 -16.41 9.93
CA LEU A 56 7.90 -15.01 10.38
C LEU A 56 9.23 -14.32 10.09
N LYS A 57 10.34 -15.07 10.06
CA LYS A 57 11.66 -14.51 9.84
C LYS A 57 11.82 -14.07 8.38
N GLY A 58 11.51 -14.96 7.43
CA GLY A 58 11.51 -14.62 6.01
C GLY A 58 10.44 -13.61 5.61
N LEU A 59 9.35 -13.46 6.37
CA LEU A 59 8.39 -12.36 6.16
C LEU A 59 8.99 -11.01 6.58
N SER A 60 9.62 -10.97 7.75
CA SER A 60 10.24 -9.75 8.28
C SER A 60 11.43 -9.29 7.45
N GLU A 61 12.25 -10.24 6.95
CA GLU A 61 13.39 -9.96 6.08
C GLU A 61 12.93 -9.36 4.74
N ARG A 62 11.88 -9.90 4.12
CA ARG A 62 11.30 -9.33 2.89
C ARG A 62 10.71 -7.94 3.10
N GLU A 63 9.98 -7.73 4.20
CA GLU A 63 9.41 -6.42 4.51
C GLU A 63 10.52 -5.38 4.77
N ALA A 64 11.62 -5.80 5.42
CA ALA A 64 12.80 -4.97 5.59
C ALA A 64 13.46 -4.65 4.23
N GLU A 65 13.70 -5.65 3.38
CA GLU A 65 14.26 -5.45 2.04
C GLU A 65 13.41 -4.50 1.18
N GLU A 66 12.09 -4.65 1.17
CA GLU A 66 11.18 -3.75 0.45
C GLU A 66 11.29 -2.30 0.97
N ARG A 67 11.42 -2.11 2.29
CA ARG A 67 11.60 -0.79 2.91
C ARG A 67 12.99 -0.21 2.65
N PHE A 68 14.03 -1.03 2.58
CA PHE A 68 15.40 -0.60 2.29
C PHE A 68 15.63 -0.33 0.80
N ALA A 69 14.97 -1.05 -0.10
CA ALA A 69 15.07 -0.84 -1.56
C ALA A 69 14.41 0.47 -2.03
N LEU A 70 13.59 1.11 -1.19
CA LEU A 70 12.99 2.42 -1.40
C LEU A 70 13.86 3.59 -0.91
N ARG A 71 15.10 3.33 -0.46
CA ARG A 71 16.01 4.33 0.11
C ARG A 71 17.21 4.64 -0.79
#